data_AF-A0A1I0VHM2-F1
#
_entry.id   AF-A0A1I0VHM2-F1
#
_cell.length_a   1.000
_cell.length_b   1.000
_cell.length_c   1.000
_cell.angle_alpha   90.00
_cell.angle_beta   90.00
_cell.angle_gamma   90.00
#
_symmetry.space_group_name_H-M   'P 1'
#
loop_
_entity.id
_entity.type
_entity.pdbx_description
1 polymer ?
#
loop_
_entity_poly.entity_id
_entity_poly.type
_entity_poly.pdbx_seq_one_letter_code
_entity_poly.pdbx_strand_id
1 'polypeptide(L)'
;MIGKKLYKNNADDMAQYTATAKWCNANNAHIEDKGEYYEVCENVVPEPTTEEKIAALDASYSAQKQELANEYTDALIHADTDAQELVQQEMTELDDWYDEEYRKIEGGE
;
A
#
# COMPACT_ATOMS: atom_id res chain seq x y z
N MET A 1 -15.73 -6.62 17.17
CA MET A 1 -17.10 -6.15 17.37
C MET A 1 -17.33 -4.95 16.49
N ILE A 2 -17.33 -5.13 15.17
CA ILE A 2 -17.76 -4.07 14.24
C ILE A 2 -19.29 -3.96 14.30
N GLY A 3 -19.81 -2.73 14.22
CA GLY A 3 -21.25 -2.43 14.32
C GLY A 3 -21.83 -2.52 15.74
N LYS A 4 -21.00 -2.79 16.76
CA LYS A 4 -21.46 -2.79 18.15
C LYS A 4 -21.82 -1.37 18.57
N LYS A 5 -23.03 -1.21 19.12
CA LYS A 5 -23.52 0.05 19.68
C LYS A 5 -23.37 0.04 21.19
N LEU A 6 -22.96 1.17 21.75
CA LEU A 6 -22.89 1.42 23.19
C LEU A 6 -23.76 2.64 23.49
N TYR A 7 -24.96 2.43 24.04
CA TYR A 7 -25.91 3.51 24.28
C TYR A 7 -25.49 4.34 25.50
N LYS A 8 -25.41 5.67 25.34
CA LYS A 8 -24.88 6.56 26.39
C LYS A 8 -25.77 6.60 27.64
N ASN A 9 -27.06 6.31 27.47
CA ASN A 9 -28.04 6.22 28.56
C ASN A 9 -28.11 4.83 29.22
N ASN A 10 -27.26 3.88 28.82
CA ASN A 10 -27.21 2.52 29.35
C ASN A 10 -25.90 2.29 30.13
N ALA A 11 -26.02 2.01 31.44
CA ALA A 11 -24.87 1.82 32.32
C ALA A 11 -24.01 0.58 31.97
N ASP A 12 -24.63 -0.52 31.51
CA ASP A 12 -23.93 -1.75 31.14
C ASP A 12 -23.13 -1.58 29.84
N ASP A 13 -23.65 -0.77 28.90
CA ASP A 13 -22.94 -0.41 27.68
C ASP A 13 -21.75 0.50 27.98
N MET A 14 -21.94 1.49 28.86
CA MET A 14 -20.86 2.39 29.26
C MET A 14 -19.76 1.67 30.04
N ALA A 15 -20.11 0.68 30.88
CA ALA A 15 -19.13 -0.17 31.55
C ALA A 15 -18.27 -0.98 30.56
N GLN A 16 -18.78 -1.28 29.36
CA GLN A 16 -18.08 -2.02 28.31
C GLN A 16 -17.21 -1.14 27.41
N TYR A 17 -17.25 0.19 27.55
CA TYR A 17 -16.52 1.11 26.66
C TYR A 17 -15.02 0.80 26.62
N THR A 18 -14.38 0.65 27.78
CA THR A 18 -12.93 0.38 27.86
C THR A 18 -12.55 -0.95 27.22
N ALA A 19 -13.35 -2.00 27.42
CA ALA A 19 -13.09 -3.31 26.80
C ALA A 19 -13.27 -3.24 25.29
N THR A 20 -14.28 -2.50 24.82
CA THR A 20 -14.54 -2.25 23.40
C THR A 20 -13.40 -1.47 22.77
N ALA A 21 -12.90 -0.41 23.41
CA ALA A 21 -11.76 0.37 22.93
C ALA A 21 -10.48 -0.48 22.81
N LYS A 22 -10.21 -1.35 23.79
CA LYS A 22 -9.09 -2.31 23.71
C LYS A 22 -9.25 -3.26 22.52
N TRP A 23 -10.46 -3.75 22.28
CA TRP A 23 -10.74 -4.58 21.11
C TRP A 23 -10.50 -3.80 19.81
N CYS A 24 -10.94 -2.54 19.72
CA CYS A 24 -10.75 -1.71 18.54
C CYS A 24 -9.27 -1.53 18.18
N ASN A 25 -8.43 -1.21 19.17
CA ASN A 25 -6.98 -1.06 18.98
C ASN A 25 -6.30 -2.34 18.44
N ALA A 26 -6.83 -3.53 18.79
CA ALA A 26 -6.29 -4.80 18.36
C ALA A 26 -6.86 -5.31 17.01
N ASN A 27 -7.91 -4.67 16.48
CA ASN A 27 -8.66 -5.18 15.32
C ASN A 27 -8.86 -4.11 14.22
N ASN A 28 -7.97 -3.12 14.15
CA ASN A 28 -8.04 -2.02 13.18
C ASN A 28 -9.43 -1.38 13.09
N ALA A 29 -9.98 -1.03 14.25
CA ALA A 29 -11.28 -0.38 14.36
C ALA A 29 -11.18 0.88 15.23
N HIS A 30 -12.21 1.71 15.20
CA HIS A 30 -12.37 2.86 16.08
C HIS A 30 -13.79 2.90 16.64
N ILE A 31 -13.99 3.75 17.65
CA ILE A 31 -15.31 4.03 18.20
C ILE A 31 -15.71 5.41 17.70
N GLU A 32 -16.80 5.48 16.93
CA GLU A 32 -17.36 6.71 16.39
C GLU A 32 -18.57 7.16 17.23
N ASP A 33 -18.72 8.47 17.44
CA ASP A 33 -19.87 9.05 18.13
C ASP A 33 -21.01 9.31 17.15
N LYS A 34 -22.15 8.63 17.35
CA LYS A 34 -23.38 8.78 16.52
C LYS A 34 -24.46 9.62 17.22
N GLY A 35 -24.12 10.34 18.28
CA GLY A 35 -25.05 11.14 19.08
C GLY A 35 -25.59 10.38 20.28
N GLU A 36 -26.61 9.54 20.10
CA GLU A 36 -27.26 8.81 21.21
C GLU A 36 -26.45 7.60 21.70
N TYR A 37 -25.57 7.07 20.85
CA TYR A 37 -24.73 5.92 21.12
C TYR A 37 -23.36 6.10 20.48
N TYR A 38 -22.39 5.34 20.97
CA TYR A 38 -21.13 5.11 20.26
C TYR A 38 -21.25 3.86 19.41
N GLU A 39 -20.63 3.84 18.24
CA GLU A 39 -20.59 2.68 17.35
C GLU A 39 -19.15 2.28 17.06
N VAL A 40 -18.88 0.99 17.09
CA VAL A 40 -17.58 0.47 16.63
C VAL A 40 -17.58 0.40 15.11
N CYS A 41 -16.72 1.19 14.48
CA CYS A 41 -16.55 1.24 13.03
C CYS A 41 -15.19 0.68 12.64
N GLU A 42 -15.09 0.11 11.45
CA GLU A 42 -13.78 -0.30 10.91
C GLU A 42 -12.95 0.94 10.59
N ASN A 43 -11.63 0.85 10.79
CA ASN A 43 -10.73 1.82 10.19
C ASN A 43 -10.60 1.44 8.71
N VAL A 44 -11.40 2.10 7.87
CA VAL A 44 -11.26 1.99 6.43
C VAL A 44 -9.99 2.76 6.05
N VAL A 45 -8.91 2.03 5.80
CA VAL A 45 -7.80 2.60 5.04
C VAL A 45 -8.34 2.74 3.62
N PRO A 46 -8.40 3.96 3.05
CA PRO A 46 -8.84 4.10 1.67
C PRO A 46 -7.92 3.26 0.78
N GLU A 47 -8.52 2.47 -0.12
CA GLU A 47 -7.76 1.85 -1.19
C GLU A 47 -7.01 2.96 -1.95
N PRO A 48 -5.72 2.76 -2.28
CA PRO A 48 -4.98 3.75 -3.04
C PRO A 48 -5.69 3.99 -4.36
N THR A 49 -5.82 5.26 -4.71
CA THR A 49 -6.34 5.69 -6.00
C THR A 49 -5.46 5.15 -7.13
N THR A 50 -6.01 5.09 -8.35
CA THR A 50 -5.24 4.73 -9.55
C THR A 50 -3.98 5.60 -9.69
N GLU A 51 -4.09 6.90 -9.39
CA GLU A 51 -2.96 7.83 -9.42
C GLU A 51 -1.89 7.49 -8.37
N GLU A 52 -2.29 7.15 -7.14
CA GLU A 52 -1.35 6.72 -6.09
C GLU A 52 -0.67 5.38 -6.42
N LYS A 53 -1.40 4.46 -7.06
CA LYS A 53 -0.83 3.19 -7.54
C LYS A 53 0.21 3.42 -8.64
N ILE A 54 -0.09 4.29 -9.61
CA ILE A 54 0.85 4.67 -10.67
C ILE A 54 2.09 5.36 -10.07
N ALA A 55 1.91 6.33 -9.17
CA ALA A 55 3.03 7.03 -8.53
C ALA A 55 3.96 6.07 -7.76
N ALA A 56 3.40 5.05 -7.11
CA ALA A 56 4.18 4.01 -6.46
C ALA A 56 4.93 3.11 -7.48
N LEU A 57 4.29 2.77 -8.60
CA LEU A 57 4.90 2.03 -9.69
C LEU A 57 6.06 2.82 -10.31
N ASP A 58 5.86 4.10 -10.62
CA ASP A 58 6.87 5.02 -11.19
C ASP A 58 8.10 5.12 -10.29
N ALA A 59 7.88 5.23 -8.97
CA ALA A 59 8.96 5.31 -8.00
C ALA A 59 9.79 4.01 -7.97
N SER A 60 9.12 2.85 -8.01
CA SER A 60 9.77 1.55 -8.04
C SER A 60 10.56 1.33 -9.33
N TYR A 61 9.94 1.64 -10.48
CA TYR A 61 10.57 1.56 -11.79
C TYR A 61 11.81 2.46 -11.87
N SER A 62 11.70 3.72 -11.45
CA SER A 62 12.81 4.67 -11.48
C SER A 62 13.98 4.23 -10.60
N ALA A 63 13.71 3.68 -9.42
CA ALA A 63 14.75 3.17 -8.53
C ALA A 63 15.50 1.99 -9.13
N GLN A 64 14.78 0.99 -9.66
CA GLN A 64 15.39 -0.18 -10.29
C GLN A 64 16.15 0.19 -11.57
N LYS A 65 15.60 1.07 -12.40
CA LYS A 65 16.27 1.54 -13.62
C LYS A 65 17.57 2.28 -13.30
N GLN A 66 17.60 3.04 -12.20
CA GLN A 66 18.81 3.71 -11.74
C GLN A 66 19.88 2.72 -11.24
N GLU A 67 19.48 1.67 -10.53
CA GLU A 67 20.39 0.60 -10.09
C GLU A 67 21.05 -0.09 -11.28
N LEU A 68 20.25 -0.55 -12.25
CA LEU A 68 20.74 -1.17 -13.49
C LEU A 68 21.63 -0.21 -14.29
N ALA A 69 21.30 1.09 -14.36
CA ALA A 69 22.15 2.07 -15.03
C ALA A 69 23.54 2.22 -14.37
N ASN A 70 23.61 2.09 -13.04
CA ASN A 70 24.89 2.10 -12.32
C ASN A 70 25.70 0.83 -12.60
N GLU A 71 25.05 -0.34 -12.61
CA GLU A 71 25.69 -1.61 -12.95
C GLU A 71 26.21 -1.63 -14.38
N TYR A 72 25.42 -1.12 -15.33
CA TYR A 72 25.86 -0.96 -16.71
C TYR A 72 27.08 -0.05 -16.82
N THR A 73 27.10 1.04 -16.06
CA THR A 73 28.24 1.98 -16.03
C THR A 73 29.49 1.30 -15.46
N ASP A 74 29.35 0.50 -14.41
CA ASP A 74 30.46 -0.26 -13.84
C ASP A 74 31.01 -1.31 -14.83
N ALA A 75 30.13 -2.06 -15.49
CA ALA A 75 30.51 -3.01 -16.53
C ALA A 75 31.22 -2.33 -17.71
N LEU A 76 30.77 -1.13 -18.09
CA LEU A 76 31.41 -0.31 -19.12
C LEU A 76 32.83 0.12 -18.70
N ILE A 77 33.02 0.56 -17.45
CA ILE A 77 34.34 0.95 -16.90
C ILE A 77 35.32 -0.22 -16.93
N HIS A 78 34.83 -1.43 -16.63
CA HIS A 78 35.65 -2.65 -16.64
C HIS A 78 35.79 -3.29 -18.02
N ALA A 79 35.16 -2.72 -19.06
CA ALA A 79 35.06 -3.31 -20.39
C ALA A 79 34.51 -4.75 -20.38
N ASP A 80 33.65 -5.05 -19.41
CA ASP A 80 32.95 -6.32 -19.30
C ASP A 80 31.72 -6.29 -20.21
N THR A 81 31.89 -6.81 -21.43
CA THR A 81 30.83 -6.81 -22.45
C THR A 81 29.71 -7.79 -22.12
N ASP A 82 30.02 -8.88 -21.43
CA ASP A 82 29.03 -9.90 -21.07
C ASP A 82 28.08 -9.32 -20.00
N ALA A 83 28.63 -8.64 -18.99
CA ALA A 83 27.85 -7.93 -17.98
C ALA A 83 27.02 -6.79 -18.60
N GLN A 84 27.57 -6.03 -19.56
CA GLN A 84 26.82 -5.00 -20.27
C GLN A 84 25.59 -5.56 -20.99
N GLU A 85 25.73 -6.68 -21.71
CA GLU A 85 24.62 -7.32 -22.42
C GLU A 85 23.53 -7.83 -21.47
N LEU A 86 23.93 -8.44 -20.34
CA LEU A 86 22.99 -8.90 -19.32
C LEU A 86 22.20 -7.75 -18.71
N VAL A 87 22.87 -6.67 -18.30
CA VAL A 87 22.18 -5.51 -17.70
C VAL A 87 21.25 -4.84 -18.72
N GLN A 88 21.63 -4.78 -20.00
CA GLN A 88 20.74 -4.26 -21.05
C GLN A 88 19.48 -5.12 -21.24
N GLN A 89 19.62 -6.45 -21.14
CA GLN A 89 18.48 -7.36 -21.17
C GLN A 89 17.57 -7.11 -19.97
N GLU A 90 18.12 -7.05 -18.75
CA GLU A 90 17.33 -6.78 -17.54
C GLU A 90 16.64 -5.42 -17.59
N MET A 91 17.29 -4.39 -18.16
CA MET A 91 16.67 -3.09 -18.37
C MET A 91 15.46 -3.15 -19.33
N THR A 92 15.49 -4.05 -20.32
CA THR A 92 14.38 -4.27 -21.25
C THR A 92 13.24 -5.04 -20.58
N GLU A 93 13.58 -6.07 -19.80
CA GLU A 93 12.60 -6.83 -19.02
C GLU A 93 11.88 -5.95 -17.98
N LEU A 94 12.61 -5.01 -17.36
CA LEU A 94 12.03 -4.01 -16.47
C LEU A 94 11.06 -3.06 -17.18
N ASP A 95 11.36 -2.66 -18.43
CA ASP A 95 10.47 -1.82 -19.24
C ASP A 95 9.19 -2.58 -19.60
N ASP A 96 9.31 -3.84 -20.02
CA ASP A 96 8.15 -4.70 -20.34
C ASP A 96 7.26 -4.92 -19.11
N TRP A 97 7.87 -5.18 -17.94
CA TRP A 97 7.16 -5.32 -16.67
C TRP A 97 6.40 -4.04 -16.30
N TYR A 98 7.07 -2.88 -16.40
CA TYR A 98 6.44 -1.60 -16.09
C TYR A 98 5.22 -1.34 -16.98
N ASP A 99 5.37 -1.56 -18.29
CA ASP A 99 4.26 -1.39 -19.24
C ASP A 99 3.09 -2.35 -18.97
N GLU A 100 3.38 -3.58 -18.53
CA GLU A 100 2.35 -4.54 -18.16
C GLU A 100 1.61 -4.11 -16.88
N GLU A 101 2.33 -3.74 -15.83
CA GLU A 101 1.74 -3.30 -14.56
C GLU A 101 0.96 -2.00 -14.70
N TYR A 102 1.48 -1.05 -15.47
CA TYR A 102 0.79 0.20 -15.78
C TYR A 102 -0.55 -0.08 -16.48
N ARG A 103 -0.57 -1.01 -17.46
CA ARG A 103 -1.80 -1.44 -18.15
C ARG A 103 -2.80 -2.12 -17.21
N LYS A 104 -2.34 -2.90 -16.23
CA LYS A 104 -3.23 -3.49 -15.20
C LYS A 104 -3.87 -2.42 -14.33
N ILE A 105 -3.11 -1.39 -13.96
CA ILE A 105 -3.60 -0.29 -13.11
C ILE A 105 -4.59 0.61 -13.86
N GLU A 106 -4.30 1.01 -15.11
CA GLU A 106 -5.22 1.82 -15.91
C GLU A 106 -6.42 1.04 -16.45
N GLY A 107 -6.24 -0.25 -16.77
CA GLY A 107 -7.27 -1.09 -17.37
C GLY A 107 -8.46 -1.34 -16.45
N GLY A 108 -8.28 -1.21 -15.13
CA GLY A 108 -9.24 -1.65 -14.12
C GLY A 108 -9.41 -3.17 -14.18
N GLU A 109 -9.22 -3.87 -13.05
CA GLU A 109 -9.48 -5.31 -12.96
C GLU A 109 -10.87 -5.73 -13.48
#